data_AF-A0A645G0M1-F1
#
_entry.id   AF-A0A645G0M1-F1
#
_cell.length_a   1.000
_cell.length_b   1.000
_cell.length_c   1.000
_cell.angle_alpha   90.00
_cell.angle_beta   90.00
_cell.angle_gamma   90.00
#
_symmetry.space_group_name_H-M   'P 1'
#
loop_
_entity.id
_entity.type
_entity.pdbx_description
1 polymer ?
#
loop_
_entity_poly.entity_id
_entity_poly.type
_entity_poly.pdbx_seq_one_letter_code
_entity_poly.pdbx_strand_id
1 'polypeptide(L)'
;MMLSVWLSELPETTMLLFRYIRKNIDHPKGIEMNFGDDDVLRIKDIAQQVGTDARKLVQFIRFQETADGIWFAPVSPRYNVLSLIVPHFRSRYADQPWIIYDTIRNSGLYYDTHTVQEISFSRKDFIELKSGKLNNEKVSEEEAFFQQMWKEYFQSITIKERINLKLQRQHMPTRYWKYLPEIQ
;
A
#
# COMPACT_ATOMS: atom_id res chain seq x y z
N MET A 1 6.28 -11.00 12.61
CA MET A 1 4.91 -11.51 12.80
C MET A 1 4.07 -10.60 13.70
N MET A 2 4.44 -10.38 14.96
CA MET A 2 3.68 -9.51 15.89
C MET A 2 3.44 -8.09 15.37
N LEU A 3 4.46 -7.44 14.80
CA LEU A 3 4.32 -6.12 14.18
C LEU A 3 3.23 -6.11 13.09
N SER A 4 3.20 -7.13 12.23
CA SER A 4 2.18 -7.23 11.18
C SER A 4 0.78 -7.35 11.77
N VAL A 5 0.61 -8.11 12.86
CA VAL A 5 -0.68 -8.20 13.55
C VAL A 5 -1.08 -6.86 14.16
N TRP A 6 -0.15 -6.16 14.81
CA TRP A 6 -0.39 -4.82 15.33
C TRP A 6 -0.87 -3.85 14.24
N LEU A 7 -0.20 -3.84 13.09
CA LEU A 7 -0.54 -3.02 11.93
C LEU A 7 -1.87 -3.40 11.25
N SER A 8 -2.51 -4.49 11.66
CA SER A 8 -3.83 -4.87 11.15
C SER A 8 -4.97 -3.98 11.66
N GLU A 9 -4.77 -3.29 12.80
CA GLU A 9 -5.77 -2.43 13.45
C GLU A 9 -7.12 -3.13 13.73
N LEU A 10 -7.15 -4.47 13.78
CA LEU A 10 -8.36 -5.22 14.09
C LEU A 10 -8.69 -5.08 15.60
N PRO A 11 -9.98 -4.96 16.00
CA PRO A 11 -10.36 -4.74 17.39
C PRO A 11 -9.81 -5.79 18.38
N GLU A 12 -9.70 -7.04 17.94
CA GLU A 12 -9.22 -8.17 18.76
C GLU A 12 -7.69 -8.21 18.93
N THR A 13 -6.95 -7.41 18.17
CA THR A 13 -5.48 -7.48 18.05
C THR A 13 -4.78 -7.34 19.40
N THR A 14 -5.21 -6.37 20.23
CA THR A 14 -4.55 -6.06 21.50
C THR A 14 -4.57 -7.25 22.45
N MET A 15 -5.76 -7.86 22.64
CA MET A 15 -5.91 -9.01 23.53
C MET A 15 -5.27 -10.26 22.95
N LEU A 16 -5.36 -10.45 21.63
CA LEU A 16 -4.72 -11.55 20.94
C LEU A 16 -3.18 -11.52 21.10
N LEU A 17 -2.56 -10.36 20.88
CA LEU A 17 -1.13 -10.15 21.10
C LEU A 17 -0.74 -10.38 22.56
N PHE A 18 -1.53 -9.88 23.51
CA PHE A 18 -1.29 -10.10 24.93
C PHE A 18 -1.27 -11.59 25.28
N ARG A 19 -2.30 -12.36 24.88
CA ARG A 19 -2.36 -13.81 25.11
C ARG A 19 -1.16 -14.53 24.47
N TYR A 20 -0.81 -14.15 23.24
CA TYR A 20 0.31 -14.75 22.54
C TYR A 20 1.66 -14.46 23.19
N ILE A 21 1.89 -13.22 23.64
CA ILE A 21 3.12 -12.84 24.36
C ILE A 21 3.21 -13.65 25.67
N ARG A 22 2.13 -13.72 26.45
CA ARG A 22 2.08 -14.53 27.66
C ARG A 22 2.41 -16.00 27.37
N LYS A 23 1.80 -16.58 26.35
CA LYS A 23 2.08 -17.98 25.96
C LYS A 23 3.55 -18.20 25.58
N ASN A 24 4.19 -17.25 24.90
CA ASN A 24 5.62 -17.34 24.59
C ASN A 24 6.51 -17.23 25.84
N ILE A 25 6.13 -16.43 26.84
CA ILE A 25 6.84 -16.35 28.11
C ILE A 25 6.69 -17.67 28.89
N ASP A 26 5.48 -18.23 28.92
CA ASP A 26 5.17 -19.48 29.63
C ASP A 26 5.82 -20.71 28.96
N HIS A 27 6.23 -20.62 27.69
CA HIS A 27 6.84 -21.71 26.91
C HIS A 27 8.23 -21.31 26.39
N PRO A 28 9.33 -21.59 27.14
CA PRO A 28 10.69 -21.17 26.77
C PRO A 28 11.19 -21.70 25.42
N LYS A 29 10.61 -22.80 24.91
CA LYS A 29 10.92 -23.37 23.59
C LYS A 29 10.16 -22.70 22.43
N GLY A 30 9.30 -21.73 22.73
CA GLY A 30 8.43 -21.03 21.78
C GLY A 30 7.13 -21.77 21.50
N ILE A 31 6.06 -21.02 21.23
CA ILE A 31 4.74 -21.56 20.86
C ILE A 31 4.40 -21.33 19.38
N GLU A 32 5.28 -20.67 18.63
CA GLU A 32 5.00 -20.21 17.27
C GLU A 32 4.62 -21.32 16.28
N MET A 33 5.03 -22.56 16.54
CA MET A 33 4.75 -23.73 15.70
C MET A 33 3.59 -24.59 16.22
N ASN A 34 2.93 -24.20 17.32
CA ASN A 34 1.76 -24.89 17.83
C ASN A 34 0.51 -24.47 17.04
N PHE A 35 0.28 -25.09 15.89
CA PHE A 35 -0.89 -24.84 15.04
C PHE A 35 -2.21 -25.40 15.61
N GLY A 36 -2.18 -26.08 16.76
CA GLY A 36 -3.40 -26.47 17.48
C GLY A 36 -3.93 -25.37 18.42
N ASP A 37 -3.17 -24.29 18.60
CA ASP A 37 -3.57 -23.17 19.44
C ASP A 37 -4.25 -22.07 18.62
N ASP A 38 -5.49 -21.72 19.00
CA ASP A 38 -6.31 -20.75 18.28
C ASP A 38 -5.67 -19.35 18.19
N ASP A 39 -4.94 -18.92 19.22
CA ASP A 39 -4.28 -17.61 19.21
C ASP A 39 -3.09 -17.60 18.23
N VAL A 40 -2.35 -18.71 18.17
CA VAL A 40 -1.22 -18.87 17.23
C VAL A 40 -1.72 -18.88 15.78
N LEU A 41 -2.79 -19.65 15.50
CA LEU A 41 -3.41 -19.67 14.17
C LEU A 41 -3.90 -18.28 13.77
N ARG A 42 -4.67 -17.62 14.66
CA ARG A 42 -5.24 -16.30 14.36
C ARG A 42 -4.16 -15.26 14.08
N ILE A 43 -3.05 -15.27 14.82
CA ILE A 43 -1.91 -14.38 14.59
C ILE A 43 -1.28 -14.63 13.23
N LYS A 44 -1.08 -15.90 12.84
CA LYS A 44 -0.52 -16.25 11.54
C LYS A 44 -1.42 -15.79 10.40
N ASP A 45 -2.73 -16.01 10.53
CA ASP A 45 -3.71 -15.59 9.52
C ASP A 45 -3.69 -14.08 9.32
N ILE A 46 -3.75 -13.30 10.41
CA ILE A 46 -3.71 -11.83 10.33
C ILE A 46 -2.38 -11.37 9.73
N ALA A 47 -1.25 -11.91 10.19
CA ALA A 47 0.06 -11.54 9.66
C ALA A 47 0.18 -11.84 8.16
N GLN A 48 -0.37 -12.96 7.69
CA GLN A 48 -0.40 -13.31 6.27
C GLN A 48 -1.26 -12.35 5.45
N GLN A 49 -2.43 -11.96 5.97
CA GLN A 49 -3.31 -10.99 5.31
C GLN A 49 -2.63 -9.62 5.17
N VAL A 50 -2.01 -9.13 6.25
CA VAL A 50 -1.28 -7.86 6.28
C VAL A 50 -0.08 -7.89 5.33
N GLY A 51 0.72 -8.97 5.35
CA GLY A 51 1.83 -9.13 4.43
C GLY A 51 1.40 -9.26 2.96
N THR A 52 0.23 -9.82 2.69
CA THR A 52 -0.36 -9.87 1.35
C THR A 52 -0.82 -8.50 0.89
N ASP A 53 -1.43 -7.70 1.77
CA ASP A 53 -1.84 -6.33 1.49
C ASP A 53 -0.62 -5.45 1.16
N ALA A 54 0.46 -5.56 1.95
CA ALA A 54 1.72 -4.86 1.69
C ALA A 54 2.34 -5.23 0.33
N ARG A 55 2.41 -6.53 0.00
CA ARG A 55 2.92 -6.98 -1.32
C ARG A 55 2.05 -6.49 -2.47
N LYS A 56 0.73 -6.50 -2.31
CA LYS A 56 -0.21 -5.97 -3.32
C LYS A 56 -0.04 -4.46 -3.50
N LEU A 57 0.22 -3.74 -2.42
CA LEU A 57 0.49 -2.31 -2.47
C LEU A 57 1.74 -2.00 -3.30
N VAL A 58 2.84 -2.74 -3.07
CA VAL A 58 4.05 -2.65 -3.88
C VAL A 58 3.78 -2.87 -5.38
N GLN A 59 2.90 -3.83 -5.72
CA GLN A 59 2.57 -4.15 -7.13
C GLN A 59 1.75 -3.07 -7.83
N PHE A 60 0.88 -2.37 -7.10
CA PHE A 60 -0.16 -1.52 -7.68
C PHE A 60 0.01 -0.03 -7.39
N ILE A 61 1.03 0.39 -6.65
CA ILE A 61 1.37 1.80 -6.55
C ILE A 61 1.69 2.34 -7.95
N ARG A 62 1.15 3.52 -8.23
CA ARG A 62 1.49 4.36 -9.38
C ARG A 62 1.83 5.73 -8.84
N PHE A 63 2.95 6.26 -9.31
CA PHE A 63 3.36 7.60 -9.00
C PHE A 63 2.86 8.55 -10.08
N GLN A 64 2.61 9.78 -9.68
CA GLN A 64 2.32 10.93 -10.53
C GLN A 64 3.32 12.02 -10.14
N GLU A 65 3.94 12.66 -11.12
CA GLU A 65 4.86 13.76 -10.86
C GLU A 65 4.08 15.03 -10.47
N THR A 66 4.42 15.63 -9.34
CA THR A 66 3.89 16.93 -8.94
C THR A 66 4.66 18.07 -9.60
N ALA A 67 4.07 19.27 -9.64
CA ALA A 67 4.74 20.46 -10.17
C ALA A 67 6.07 20.80 -9.43
N ASP A 68 6.20 20.35 -8.18
CA ASP A 68 7.40 20.54 -7.35
C ASP A 68 8.48 19.44 -7.59
N GLY A 69 8.28 18.53 -8.55
CA GLY A 69 9.21 17.44 -8.87
C GLY A 69 9.21 16.29 -7.85
N ILE A 70 8.14 16.18 -7.04
CA ILE A 70 7.97 15.09 -6.07
C ILE A 70 7.04 14.03 -6.68
N TRP A 71 7.42 12.76 -6.56
CA TRP A 71 6.59 11.66 -7.04
C TRP A 71 5.53 11.29 -6.01
N PHE A 72 4.26 11.58 -6.30
CA PHE A 72 3.14 11.34 -5.40
C PHE A 72 2.35 10.08 -5.79
N ALA A 73 2.09 9.21 -4.81
CA ALA A 73 1.31 7.98 -4.97
C ALA A 73 0.19 7.90 -3.92
N PRO A 74 -1.06 8.20 -4.30
CA PRO A 74 -2.20 7.99 -3.43
C PRO A 74 -2.54 6.50 -3.35
N VAL A 75 -2.79 6.01 -2.13
CA VAL A 75 -3.15 4.62 -1.87
C VAL A 75 -4.31 4.51 -0.88
N SER A 76 -4.97 3.37 -0.89
CA SER A 76 -6.02 3.03 0.10
C SER A 76 -5.88 1.57 0.55
N PRO A 77 -4.81 1.23 1.29
CA PRO A 77 -4.58 -0.13 1.78
C PRO A 77 -5.61 -0.53 2.83
N ARG A 78 -5.84 -1.84 2.98
CA ARG A 78 -6.78 -2.35 3.99
C ARG A 78 -6.20 -2.21 5.39
N TYR A 79 -4.93 -2.51 5.53
CA TYR A 79 -4.21 -2.44 6.80
C TYR A 79 -3.18 -1.31 6.79
N ASN A 80 -2.64 -0.97 7.95
CA ASN A 80 -1.65 0.09 8.10
C ASN A 80 -0.26 -0.40 7.68
N VAL A 81 -0.06 -0.60 6.37
CA VAL A 81 1.12 -1.31 5.82
C VAL A 81 2.19 -0.39 5.25
N LEU A 82 2.03 0.93 5.34
CA LEU A 82 2.96 1.87 4.72
C LEU A 82 4.41 1.65 5.20
N SER A 83 4.59 1.45 6.51
CA SER A 83 5.90 1.16 7.11
C SER A 83 6.56 -0.11 6.57
N LEU A 84 5.76 -1.10 6.13
CA LEU A 84 6.26 -2.38 5.62
C LEU A 84 6.78 -2.27 4.18
N ILE A 85 6.32 -1.29 3.41
CA ILE A 85 6.70 -1.13 2.00
C ILE A 85 7.89 -0.20 1.80
N VAL A 86 8.27 0.58 2.82
CA VAL A 86 9.38 1.55 2.76
C VAL A 86 10.68 0.97 2.21
N PRO A 87 11.16 -0.20 2.67
CA PRO A 87 12.46 -0.72 2.20
C PRO A 87 12.48 -0.95 0.68
N HIS A 88 11.34 -1.33 0.10
CA HIS A 88 11.21 -1.54 -1.34
C HIS A 88 11.37 -0.23 -2.12
N PHE A 89 10.59 0.79 -1.76
CA PHE A 89 10.58 2.07 -2.50
C PHE A 89 11.88 2.87 -2.28
N ARG A 90 12.43 2.85 -1.07
CA ARG A 90 13.74 3.47 -0.80
C ARG A 90 14.85 2.84 -1.65
N SER A 91 14.85 1.52 -1.80
CA SER A 91 15.86 0.83 -2.61
C SER A 91 15.65 1.03 -4.12
N ARG A 92 14.40 1.11 -4.59
CA ARG A 92 14.07 1.16 -6.02
C ARG A 92 14.09 2.57 -6.60
N TYR A 93 13.80 3.58 -5.78
CA TYR A 93 13.70 5.00 -6.14
C TYR A 93 14.57 5.81 -5.17
N ALA A 94 15.86 5.48 -5.10
CA ALA A 94 16.79 6.10 -4.16
C ALA A 94 17.07 7.59 -4.49
N ASP A 95 17.08 7.93 -5.78
CA ASP A 95 17.50 9.23 -6.30
C ASP A 95 16.33 10.20 -6.56
N GLN A 96 15.11 9.82 -6.16
CA GLN A 96 13.89 10.57 -6.45
C GLN A 96 13.11 10.81 -5.15
N PRO A 97 12.70 12.05 -4.85
CA PRO A 97 11.82 12.30 -3.72
C PRO A 97 10.43 11.75 -4.04
N TRP A 98 9.82 11.07 -3.07
CA TRP A 98 8.50 10.49 -3.26
C TRP A 98 7.63 10.58 -2.01
N ILE A 99 6.32 10.61 -2.23
CA ILE A 99 5.29 10.56 -1.22
C ILE A 99 4.38 9.38 -1.52
N ILE A 100 4.22 8.46 -0.56
CA ILE A 100 3.20 7.41 -0.61
C ILE A 100 2.17 7.72 0.47
N TYR A 101 0.92 7.94 0.08
CA TYR A 101 -0.07 8.56 0.96
C TYR A 101 -1.35 7.71 1.11
N ASP A 102 -1.68 7.33 2.35
CA ASP A 102 -2.90 6.60 2.69
C ASP A 102 -4.10 7.57 2.81
N THR A 103 -4.92 7.55 1.76
CA THR A 103 -6.17 8.32 1.63
C THR A 103 -7.28 7.91 2.60
N ILE A 104 -7.15 6.79 3.31
CA ILE A 104 -8.10 6.36 4.35
C ILE A 104 -7.69 6.94 5.70
N ARG A 105 -6.40 6.88 6.03
CA ARG A 105 -5.87 7.21 7.37
C ARG A 105 -5.34 8.64 7.51
N ASN A 106 -5.25 9.42 6.42
CA ASN A 106 -4.60 10.73 6.40
C ASN A 106 -3.16 10.68 6.97
N SER A 107 -2.42 9.64 6.59
CA SER A 107 -1.00 9.49 6.91
C SER A 107 -0.27 9.07 5.63
N GLY A 108 0.92 9.62 5.43
CA GLY A 108 1.79 9.26 4.32
C GLY A 108 3.24 9.24 4.74
N LEU A 109 4.07 8.71 3.85
CA LEU A 109 5.50 8.64 4.01
C LEU A 109 6.14 9.49 2.92
N TYR A 110 6.94 10.46 3.33
CA TYR A 110 7.76 11.28 2.47
C TYR A 110 9.22 10.81 2.54
N TYR A 111 9.82 10.60 1.38
CA TYR A 111 11.24 10.31 1.24
C TYR A 111 11.93 11.48 0.53
N ASP A 112 12.95 12.03 1.18
CA ASP A 112 13.70 13.20 0.69
C ASP A 112 15.01 12.82 -0.02
N THR A 113 15.18 11.56 -0.44
CA THR A 113 16.42 10.92 -0.94
C THR A 113 17.42 10.44 0.12
N HIS A 114 17.21 10.77 1.40
CA HIS A 114 18.07 10.35 2.50
C HIS A 114 17.30 9.64 3.62
N THR A 115 16.21 10.26 4.07
CA THR A 115 15.38 9.88 5.20
C THR A 115 13.92 9.75 4.81
N VAL A 116 13.19 8.90 5.55
CA VAL A 116 11.75 8.73 5.39
C VAL A 116 11.08 9.33 6.61
N GLN A 117 10.13 10.23 6.39
CA GLN A 117 9.38 10.93 7.42
C GLN A 117 7.89 10.66 7.25
N GLU A 118 7.18 10.56 8.37
CA GLU A 118 5.72 10.50 8.34
C GLU A 118 5.16 11.92 8.16
N ILE A 119 4.21 12.06 7.25
CA ILE A 119 3.54 13.30 6.92
C ILE A 119 2.03 13.13 6.99
N SER A 120 1.32 14.23 7.25
CA SER A 120 -0.13 14.29 7.17
C SER A 120 -0.53 15.59 6.49
N PHE A 121 -1.65 15.57 5.77
CA PHE A 121 -2.17 16.77 5.12
C PHE A 121 -3.26 17.42 5.98
N SER A 122 -3.48 18.72 5.73
CA SER A 122 -4.57 19.45 6.34
C SER A 122 -5.92 18.81 5.97
N ARG A 123 -6.96 19.01 6.80
CA ARG A 123 -8.29 18.45 6.52
C ARG A 123 -8.87 18.89 5.16
N LYS A 124 -8.53 20.09 4.69
CA LYS A 124 -9.00 20.61 3.40
C LYS A 124 -8.35 19.85 2.25
N ASP A 125 -7.03 19.76 2.26
CA ASP A 125 -6.25 19.02 1.24
C ASP A 125 -6.58 17.52 1.24
N PHE A 126 -6.84 16.94 2.42
CA PHE A 126 -7.23 15.54 2.54
C PHE A 126 -8.54 15.20 1.79
N ILE A 127 -9.53 16.10 1.82
CA ILE A 127 -10.81 15.88 1.12
C ILE A 127 -10.59 15.81 -0.39
N GLU A 128 -9.73 16.67 -0.94
CA GLU A 128 -9.36 16.66 -2.36
C GLU A 128 -8.67 15.34 -2.73
N LEU A 129 -7.69 14.92 -1.91
CA LEU A 129 -6.89 13.70 -2.13
C LEU A 129 -7.68 12.40 -1.94
N LYS A 130 -8.80 12.42 -1.19
CA LYS A 130 -9.66 11.24 -1.01
C LYS A 130 -10.28 10.75 -2.31
N SER A 131 -10.46 11.64 -3.29
CA SER A 131 -10.89 11.28 -4.65
C SER A 131 -9.88 10.38 -5.38
N GLY A 132 -8.62 10.35 -4.90
CA GLY A 132 -7.53 9.59 -5.49
C GLY A 132 -6.91 10.23 -6.72
N LYS A 133 -7.33 11.45 -7.08
CA LYS A 133 -6.73 12.25 -8.14
C LYS A 133 -6.17 13.53 -7.54
N LEU A 134 -4.93 13.86 -7.87
CA LEU A 134 -4.41 15.19 -7.63
C LEU A 134 -5.18 16.18 -8.51
N ASN A 135 -5.39 17.39 -8.00
CA ASN A 135 -5.94 18.47 -8.82
C ASN A 135 -4.94 18.80 -9.94
N ASN A 136 -5.41 19.11 -11.15
CA ASN A 136 -4.53 19.32 -12.31
C ASN A 136 -3.46 20.40 -12.07
N GLU A 137 -3.73 21.37 -11.21
CA GLU A 137 -2.78 22.44 -10.83
C GLU A 137 -1.59 21.94 -9.99
N LYS A 138 -1.75 20.80 -9.29
CA LYS A 138 -0.70 20.21 -8.43
C LYS A 138 0.16 19.20 -9.19
N VAL A 139 -0.18 18.91 -10.44
CA VAL A 139 0.43 17.89 -11.29
C VAL A 139 1.36 18.59 -12.30
N SER A 140 2.49 17.96 -12.63
CA SER A 140 3.40 18.45 -13.67
C SER A 140 2.66 18.61 -15.01
N GLU A 141 2.98 19.66 -15.77
CA GLU A 141 2.36 19.92 -17.08
C GLU A 141 2.53 18.73 -18.05
N GLU A 142 3.63 17.98 -17.91
CA GLU A 142 3.96 16.81 -18.74
C GLU A 142 3.32 15.49 -18.25
N GLU A 143 2.85 15.41 -17.00
CA GLU A 143 2.31 14.16 -16.43
C GLU A 143 1.05 13.69 -17.19
N ALA A 144 0.20 14.62 -17.63
CA ALA A 144 -0.96 14.28 -18.46
C ALA A 144 -0.55 13.64 -19.80
N PHE A 145 0.54 14.13 -20.39
CA PHE A 145 1.12 13.56 -21.60
C PHE A 145 1.70 12.17 -21.34
N PHE A 146 2.44 11.96 -20.24
CA PHE A 146 2.95 10.64 -19.86
C PHE A 146 1.85 9.61 -19.60
N GLN A 147 0.76 10.01 -18.94
CA GLN A 147 -0.40 9.13 -18.75
C GLN A 147 -1.05 8.73 -20.07
N GLN A 148 -1.17 9.67 -21.02
CA GLN A 148 -1.70 9.37 -22.36
C GLN A 148 -0.80 8.38 -23.10
N MET A 149 0.52 8.63 -23.11
CA MET A 149 1.50 7.72 -23.72
C MET A 149 1.44 6.31 -23.11
N TRP A 150 1.29 6.22 -21.79
CA TRP A 150 1.13 4.93 -21.09
C TRP A 150 -0.14 4.20 -21.52
N LYS A 151 -1.27 4.91 -21.65
CA LYS A 151 -2.54 4.32 -22.11
C LYS A 151 -2.42 3.79 -23.55
N GLU A 152 -1.84 4.57 -24.45
CA GLU A 152 -1.61 4.15 -25.83
C GLU A 152 -0.70 2.94 -25.92
N TYR A 153 0.41 2.96 -25.19
CA TYR A 153 1.31 1.82 -25.07
C TYR A 153 0.56 0.57 -24.58
N PHE A 154 -0.16 0.66 -23.46
CA PHE A 154 -0.91 -0.46 -22.87
C PHE A 154 -1.94 -1.04 -23.86
N GLN A 155 -2.68 -0.18 -24.56
CA GLN A 155 -3.65 -0.61 -25.58
C GLN A 155 -2.95 -1.30 -26.77
N SER A 156 -1.82 -0.75 -27.23
CA SER A 156 -1.10 -1.27 -28.39
C SER A 156 -0.54 -2.68 -28.19
N ILE A 157 -0.08 -3.00 -26.97
CA ILE A 157 0.48 -4.31 -26.63
C ILE A 157 -0.58 -5.33 -26.22
N THR A 158 -1.83 -4.90 -26.00
CA THR A 158 -2.90 -5.76 -25.50
C THR A 158 -3.39 -6.71 -26.59
N ILE A 159 -3.27 -8.01 -26.33
CA ILE A 159 -3.82 -9.06 -27.19
C ILE A 159 -5.31 -9.25 -26.84
N LYS A 160 -6.20 -8.82 -27.74
CA LYS A 160 -7.65 -8.78 -27.50
C LYS A 160 -8.24 -10.15 -27.16
N GLU A 161 -7.73 -11.21 -27.77
CA GLU A 161 -8.16 -12.59 -27.58
C GLU A 161 -7.82 -13.14 -26.19
N ARG A 162 -6.87 -12.52 -25.48
CA ARG A 162 -6.45 -12.92 -24.13
C ARG A 162 -7.18 -12.16 -23.01
N ILE A 163 -8.11 -11.27 -23.34
CA ILE A 163 -8.83 -10.48 -22.34
C ILE A 163 -9.74 -11.41 -21.53
N ASN A 164 -9.47 -11.52 -20.22
CA ASN A 164 -10.30 -12.24 -19.26
C ASN A 164 -10.53 -11.38 -18.01
N LEU A 165 -11.63 -10.63 -18.01
CA LEU A 165 -11.95 -9.69 -16.93
C LEU A 165 -12.18 -10.38 -15.58
N LYS A 166 -12.68 -11.62 -15.58
CA LYS A 166 -12.88 -12.40 -14.34
C LYS A 166 -11.54 -12.71 -13.68
N LEU A 167 -10.59 -13.21 -14.46
CA LEU A 167 -9.25 -13.53 -13.99
C LEU A 167 -8.47 -12.27 -13.59
N GLN A 168 -8.62 -11.19 -14.37
CA GLN A 168 -8.04 -9.89 -14.04
C GLN A 168 -8.50 -9.42 -12.66
N ARG A 169 -9.80 -9.44 -12.36
CA ARG A 169 -10.34 -9.04 -11.04
C ARG A 169 -9.84 -9.93 -9.89
N GLN A 170 -9.54 -11.21 -10.14
CA GLN A 170 -8.96 -12.11 -9.13
C GLN A 170 -7.52 -11.74 -8.78
N HIS A 171 -6.69 -11.43 -9.78
CA HIS A 171 -5.27 -11.07 -9.54
C HIS A 171 -5.07 -9.61 -9.16
N MET A 172 -5.96 -8.74 -9.63
CA MET A 172 -5.90 -7.28 -9.51
C MET A 172 -7.22 -6.77 -8.92
N PRO A 173 -7.34 -6.74 -7.58
CA PRO A 173 -8.56 -6.30 -6.91
C PRO A 173 -8.98 -4.90 -7.34
N THR A 174 -10.28 -4.72 -7.59
CA THR A 174 -10.86 -3.48 -8.15
C THR A 174 -10.61 -2.23 -7.31
N ARG A 175 -10.38 -2.38 -6.00
CA ARG A 175 -10.04 -1.27 -5.09
C ARG A 175 -8.80 -0.46 -5.53
N TYR A 176 -7.88 -1.09 -6.28
CA TYR A 176 -6.68 -0.43 -6.78
C TYR A 176 -6.93 0.30 -8.11
N TRP A 177 -7.97 -0.06 -8.87
CA TRP A 177 -8.17 0.41 -10.24
C TRP A 177 -8.32 1.93 -10.35
N LYS A 178 -8.87 2.57 -9.33
CA LYS A 178 -8.99 4.04 -9.25
C LYS A 178 -7.64 4.78 -9.29
N TYR A 179 -6.52 4.10 -9.02
CA TYR A 179 -5.17 4.67 -9.06
C TYR A 179 -4.38 4.23 -10.30
N LEU A 180 -4.97 3.42 -11.19
CA LEU A 180 -4.26 2.77 -12.28
C LEU A 180 -4.66 3.41 -13.61
N PRO A 181 -3.78 4.19 -14.25
CA PRO A 181 -4.11 4.90 -15.48
C PRO A 181 -4.46 3.93 -16.62
N GLU A 182 -3.88 2.73 -16.65
CA GLU A 182 -4.17 1.71 -17.66
C GLU A 182 -5.59 1.12 -17.59
N ILE A 183 -6.30 1.29 -16.48
CA ILE A 183 -7.68 0.80 -16.30
C ILE A 183 -8.73 1.91 -16.48
N GLN A 184 -8.30 3.18 -16.41
CA GLN A 184 -9.17 4.36 -16.47
C GLN A 184 -9.55 4.79 -17.89
#